data_AF-A0A967LBZ7-F1
#
_entry.id   AF-A0A967LBZ7-F1
#
_cell.length_a   1.000
_cell.length_b   1.000
_cell.length_c   1.000
_cell.angle_alpha   90.00
_cell.angle_beta   90.00
_cell.angle_gamma   90.00
#
_symmetry.space_group_name_H-M   'P 1'
#
loop_
_entity.id
_entity.type
_entity.pdbx_description
1 polymer ?
#
loop_
_entity_poly.entity_id
_entity_poly.type
_entity_poly.pdbx_seq_one_letter_code
_entity_poly.pdbx_strand_id
1 'polypeptide(L)' 'MLIGFPCPYCNAKLEVEAKEAGSTVPCPACNKPVIIPRKTLGVGSTIGDFKLKKLIGAGGMGQVYLARQLSMDR' A
#
# COMPACT_ATOMS: atom_id res chain seq x y z
N MET A 1 -3.92 12.46 6.83
CA MET A 1 -4.29 11.61 5.67
C MET A 1 -4.76 10.28 6.23
N LEU A 2 -5.97 9.86 5.88
CA LEU A 2 -6.50 8.54 6.27
C LEU A 2 -6.11 7.49 5.23
N ILE A 3 -5.91 6.25 5.67
CA ILE A 3 -5.74 5.09 4.81
C ILE A 3 -6.84 4.07 5.11
N GLY A 4 -7.60 3.73 4.06
CA GLY A 4 -8.63 2.70 4.10
C GLY A 4 -8.06 1.34 3.69
N PHE A 5 -8.27 0.31 4.49
CA PHE A 5 -7.89 -1.07 4.14
C PHE A 5 -8.85 -2.09 4.77
N PRO A 6 -9.04 -3.27 4.15
CA PRO A 6 -9.86 -4.33 4.74
C PRO A 6 -9.08 -5.09 5.83
N CYS A 7 -9.76 -5.43 6.92
CA CYS A 7 -9.24 -6.32 7.94
C CYS A 7 -9.03 -7.73 7.33
N PRO A 8 -7.83 -8.33 7.43
CA PRO A 8 -7.55 -9.65 6.85
C PRO A 8 -8.31 -10.81 7.50
N TYR A 9 -8.92 -10.59 8.67
CA TYR A 9 -9.62 -11.64 9.42
C TYR A 9 -11.15 -11.60 9.27
N CYS A 10 -11.74 -10.41 9.23
CA CYS A 10 -13.21 -10.26 9.17
C CYS A 10 -13.67 -9.41 7.98
N ASN A 11 -12.75 -8.93 7.16
CA ASN A 11 -13.02 -8.11 5.97
C ASN A 11 -13.74 -6.77 6.25
N ALA A 12 -13.78 -6.33 7.51
CA ALA A 12 -14.28 -5.01 7.88
C ALA A 12 -13.40 -3.91 7.27
N LYS A 13 -14.02 -2.84 6.75
CA LYS A 13 -13.29 -1.68 6.24
C LYS A 13 -12.78 -0.86 7.42
N LEU A 14 -11.46 -0.71 7.51
CA LEU A 14 -10.80 0.07 8.54
C LEU A 14 -10.24 1.34 7.91
N GLU A 15 -10.42 2.47 8.60
CA GLU A 15 -9.80 3.75 8.27
C GLU A 15 -8.98 4.22 9.46
N VAL A 16 -7.70 4.42 9.23
CA VAL A 16 -6.74 4.86 10.26
C VAL A 16 -5.87 5.98 9.74
N GLU A 17 -5.23 6.71 10.65
CA GLU A 17 -4.26 7.73 10.25
C GLU A 17 -3.03 7.09 9.61
N ALA A 18 -2.58 7.65 8.49
CA ALA A 18 -1.35 7.19 7.83
C ALA A 18 -0.09 7.31 8.72
N LYS A 19 -0.14 8.11 9.78
CA LYS A 19 0.94 8.21 10.78
C LYS A 19 1.15 6.92 11.56
N GLU A 20 0.10 6.12 11.70
CA GLU A 20 0.13 4.83 12.40
C GLU A 20 0.51 3.67 11.47
N ALA A 21 0.95 3.97 10.24
CA ALA A 21 1.27 2.95 9.24
C ALA A 21 2.45 2.06 9.68
N GLY A 22 2.21 0.75 9.69
CA GLY A 22 3.11 -0.27 10.22
C GLY A 22 3.00 -0.54 11.72
N SER A 23 2.11 0.15 12.43
CA SER A 23 1.73 -0.19 13.80
C SER A 23 0.69 -1.32 13.80
N THR A 24 0.63 -2.07 14.89
CA THR A 24 -0.40 -3.08 15.13
C THR A 24 -1.50 -2.49 16.00
N VAL A 25 -2.73 -2.50 15.51
CA VAL A 25 -3.91 -2.01 16.23
C VAL A 25 -4.98 -3.10 16.32
N PRO A 26 -5.80 -3.15 17.38
CA PRO A 26 -6.93 -4.08 17.43
C PRO A 26 -8.02 -3.65 16.43
N CYS A 27 -8.54 -4.59 15.65
CA CYS A 27 -9.67 -4.34 14.75
C CYS A 27 -10.95 -4.07 15.56
N PRO A 28 -11.66 -2.94 15.38
CA PRO A 28 -12.90 -2.64 16.13
C PRO A 28 -14.05 -3.61 15.86
N ALA A 29 -14.02 -4.38 14.77
CA ALA A 29 -15.09 -5.31 14.40
C ALA A 29 -14.89 -6.74 14.94
N CYS A 30 -13.64 -7.23 15.04
CA CYS A 30 -13.36 -8.61 15.45
C CYS A 30 -12.32 -8.73 16.58
N ASN A 31 -11.81 -7.59 17.06
CA ASN A 31 -10.82 -7.47 18.12
C ASN A 31 -9.47 -8.18 17.88
N LYS A 32 -9.21 -8.64 16.65
CA LYS A 32 -7.93 -9.25 16.29
C LYS A 32 -6.86 -8.19 16.00
N PRO A 33 -5.59 -8.45 16.34
CA PRO A 33 -4.50 -7.54 16.05
C PRO A 33 -4.25 -7.49 14.53
N VAL A 34 -4.39 -6.31 13.95
CA VAL A 34 -4.16 -6.05 12.52
C VAL A 34 -3.00 -5.09 12.35
N ILE A 35 -2.14 -5.39 11.38
CA ILE A 35 -1.02 -4.53 11.01
C ILE A 35 -1.54 -3.51 10.01
N ILE A 36 -1.36 -2.23 10.33
CA ILE A 36 -1.74 -1.15 9.43
C ILE A 36 -0.79 -1.17 8.23
N PRO A 37 -1.29 -1.35 6.99
CA PRO A 37 -0.42 -1.40 5.82
C PRO A 37 0.23 -0.05 5.62
N ARG A 38 1.56 -0.07 5.45
CA ARG A 38 2.27 1.10 4.91
C ARG A 38 1.87 1.23 3.44
N LYS A 39 1.56 2.45 3.00
CA LYS A 39 1.57 2.78 1.57
C LYS A 39 3.02 2.65 1.08
N THR A 40 3.47 1.43 0.85
CA THR A 40 4.70 1.15 0.15
C THR A 40 4.40 1.23 -1.34
N LEU A 41 5.14 2.08 -2.03
CA LEU A 41 5.19 2.05 -3.48
C LEU A 41 5.86 0.73 -3.85
N GLY A 42 5.09 -0.17 -4.45
CA GLY A 42 5.53 -1.51 -4.79
C GLY A 42 4.96 -1.96 -6.12
N VAL A 43 5.36 -3.15 -6.55
CA VAL A 43 4.79 -3.77 -7.75
C VAL A 43 3.27 -3.87 -7.62
N GLY A 44 2.55 -3.39 -8.63
CA GLY A 44 1.09 -3.30 -8.65
C GLY A 44 0.52 -1.94 -8.25
N SER A 45 1.30 -1.07 -7.59
CA SER A 45 0.89 0.30 -7.28
C SER A 45 0.78 1.15 -8.55
N THR A 46 -0.16 2.09 -8.54
CA THR A 46 -0.31 3.10 -9.60
C THR A 46 0.10 4.47 -9.06
N ILE A 47 1.00 5.16 -9.76
CA ILE A 47 1.46 6.52 -9.44
C ILE A 47 1.17 7.39 -10.67
N GLY A 48 0.21 8.32 -10.54
CA GLY A 48 -0.33 9.03 -11.69
C GLY A 48 -0.86 8.04 -12.72
N ASP A 49 -0.36 8.12 -13.96
CA ASP A 49 -0.70 7.19 -15.03
C ASP A 49 0.21 5.96 -15.11
N PHE A 50 1.16 5.78 -14.18
CA PHE A 50 2.14 4.70 -14.27
C PHE A 50 1.81 3.56 -13.30
N LYS A 51 1.59 2.36 -13.84
CA LYS A 51 1.47 1.13 -13.05
C LYS A 51 2.83 0.47 -12.89
N LEU A 52 3.31 0.36 -11.65
CA LEU A 52 4.57 -0.31 -11.34
C LEU A 52 4.45 -1.82 -11.61
N LYS A 53 5.32 -2.36 -12.46
CA LYS A 53 5.34 -3.77 -12.87
C LYS A 53 6.42 -4.60 -12.19
N LYS A 54 7.62 -4.06 -12.01
CA LYS A 54 8.75 -4.82 -11.45
C LYS A 54 9.79 -3.90 -10.81
N LEU A 55 10.37 -4.27 -9.68
CA LEU A 55 11.56 -3.60 -9.14
C LEU A 55 12.78 -3.97 -9.98
N ILE A 56 13.50 -2.98 -10.51
CA ILE A 56 14.71 -3.17 -11.32
C ILE A 56 15.98 -2.96 -10.47
N GLY A 57 15.94 -2.05 -9.49
CA GLY A 57 17.11 -1.80 -8.65
C GLY A 57 16.77 -1.06 -7.36
N ALA A 58 17.64 -1.18 -6.36
CA ALA A 58 17.55 -0.45 -5.10
C ALA A 58 18.94 0.00 -4.66
N GLY A 59 19.05 1.22 -4.15
CA GLY A 59 20.30 1.80 -3.66
C GLY A 59 20.05 2.94 -2.69
N GLY A 60 21.11 3.67 -2.32
CA GLY A 60 21.02 4.78 -1.35
C GLY A 60 20.07 5.91 -1.76
N MET A 61 19.79 6.06 -3.05
CA MET A 61 18.85 7.05 -3.59
C MET A 61 17.41 6.53 -3.76
N GLY A 62 17.14 5.28 -3.36
CA GLY A 62 15.80 4.69 -3.39
C GLY A 62 15.66 3.48 -4.32
N GLN A 63 14.43 3.22 -4.74
CA GLN A 63 14.03 2.06 -5.53
C GLN A 63 13.62 2.48 -6.95
N VAL A 64 14.11 1.74 -7.95
CA VAL A 64 13.82 1.96 -9.37
C VAL A 64 12.89 0.85 -9.86
N TYR A 65 11.75 1.23 -10.42
CA TYR A 65 10.73 0.30 -10.91
C TYR A 65 10.53 0.41 -12.42
N LEU A 66 10.37 -0.74 -13.09
CA LEU A 66 9.72 -0.83 -14.39
C LEU A 66 8.25 -0.44 -14.21
N ALA A 67 7.75 0.51 -14.98
CA ALA A 67 6.34 0.88 -14.98
C ALA A 67 5.75 0.82 -16.39
N ARG A 68 4.43 0.65 -16.48
CA ARG A 68 3.66 0.82 -17.72
C ARG A 68 2.82 2.07 -17.60
N GLN A 69 2.88 2.95 -18.60
CA GLN A 69 1.97 4.08 -18.71
C GLN A 69 0.59 3.59 -19.15
N LEU A 70 -0.46 3.95 -18.41
CA LEU A 70 -1.83 3.51 -18.63
C LEU A 70 -2.54 4.35 -19.70
N SER A 71 -2.22 5.64 -19.80
CA SER A 71 -2.85 6.55 -20.76
C SER A 71 -2.47 6.31 -22.22
N MET A 72 -1.36 5.60 -22.48
CA MET A 72 -0.80 5.43 -23.83
C MET A 72 -0.67 3.98 -24.30
N ASP A 73 -1.18 3.00 -23.53
CA ASP A 73 -1.09 1.54 -23.75
C ASP A 73 0.26 0.98 -24.30
N ARG A 74 1.36 1.73 -24.26
CA ARG A 74 2.71 1.36 -24.72
C ARG A 74 3.71 1.47 -23.58
#